data_AF-A0A660WRR4-F1
#
_entry.id   AF-A0A660WRR4-F1
#
_cell.length_a   1.000
_cell.length_b   1.000
_cell.length_c   1.000
_cell.angle_alpha   90.00
_cell.angle_beta   90.00
_cell.angle_gamma   90.00
#
_symmetry.space_group_name_H-M   'P 1'
#
loop_
_entity.id
_entity.type
_entity.pdbx_description
1 polymer ?
#
loop_
_entity_poly.entity_id
_entity_poly.type
_entity_poly.pdbx_seq_one_letter_code
_entity_poly.pdbx_strand_id
1 'polypeptide(L)'
;MKKIFILITGCAIINFATVKSCYAQNMKVKIYKMDRENYTKGECIGFVELREGKLEIKVTDPEVREFIIQESNKEFRTFRGQQKGNIFVENEVTIKPGSVEHLRLILEECWKKYRIIAEEISE
;
A
#
# COMPACT_ATOMS: atom_id res chain seq x y z
N MET A 1 -52.51 29.74 24.58
CA MET A 1 -52.40 29.04 23.27
C MET A 1 -51.67 29.94 22.29
N LYS A 2 -50.43 29.61 21.94
CA LYS A 2 -49.67 30.24 20.84
C LYS A 2 -48.98 29.12 20.06
N LYS A 3 -49.30 29.02 18.77
CA LYS A 3 -48.61 28.14 17.80
C LYS A 3 -47.32 28.84 17.35
N ILE A 4 -46.22 28.11 17.28
CA ILE A 4 -45.03 28.51 16.51
C ILE A 4 -44.63 27.31 15.64
N PHE A 5 -44.36 27.63 14.38
CA PHE A 5 -44.07 26.73 13.26
C PHE A 5 -42.62 26.23 13.26
N ILE A 6 -42.46 25.13 12.54
CA ILE A 6 -41.31 24.24 12.33
C ILE A 6 -40.04 24.95 11.81
N LEU A 7 -38.86 24.49 12.24
CA LEU A 7 -37.65 24.53 11.41
C LEU A 7 -36.88 23.20 11.51
N ILE A 8 -36.94 22.43 10.44
CA ILE A 8 -36.07 21.27 10.21
C ILE A 8 -34.68 21.82 9.90
N THR A 9 -33.71 21.56 10.78
CA THR A 9 -32.29 21.60 10.39
C THR A 9 -31.64 20.35 10.94
N GLY A 10 -31.01 19.62 10.02
CA GLY A 10 -30.54 18.26 10.26
C GLY A 10 -29.46 18.20 11.33
N CYS A 11 -29.56 17.19 12.16
CA CYS A 11 -28.40 16.37 12.42
C CYS A 11 -28.67 15.07 11.68
N ALA A 12 -28.10 14.94 10.48
CA ALA A 12 -27.55 13.65 10.11
C ALA A 12 -26.64 13.28 11.28
N ILE A 13 -27.15 12.43 12.18
CA ILE A 13 -26.29 11.61 13.00
C ILE A 13 -25.62 10.73 11.96
N ILE A 14 -24.54 11.25 11.38
CA ILE A 14 -23.52 10.45 10.76
C ILE A 14 -23.12 9.58 11.94
N ASN A 15 -23.69 8.38 11.99
CA ASN A 15 -23.08 7.26 12.64
C ASN A 15 -21.66 7.28 12.07
N PHE A 16 -20.77 7.92 12.82
CA PHE A 16 -19.36 7.59 12.85
C PHE A 16 -19.35 6.18 13.42
N ALA A 17 -19.86 5.23 12.62
CA ALA A 17 -19.31 3.91 12.57
C ALA A 17 -17.85 4.19 12.28
N THR A 18 -17.06 4.29 13.35
CA THR A 18 -15.76 3.68 13.46
C THR A 18 -15.63 2.71 12.30
N VAL A 19 -15.06 3.19 11.20
CA VAL A 19 -14.62 2.33 10.12
C VAL A 19 -13.51 1.57 10.78
N LYS A 20 -13.90 0.45 11.38
CA LYS A 20 -13.04 -0.65 11.73
C LYS A 20 -12.24 -0.94 10.48
N SER A 21 -11.07 -0.32 10.35
CA SER A 21 -10.00 -0.88 9.53
C SER A 21 -9.48 -2.10 10.28
N CYS A 22 -10.34 -3.11 10.46
CA CYS A 22 -10.11 -4.33 11.23
C CYS A 22 -9.49 -5.43 10.39
N TYR A 23 -8.49 -5.08 9.58
CA TYR A 23 -7.46 -6.02 9.21
C TYR A 23 -6.15 -5.24 9.23
N ALA A 24 -5.34 -5.47 10.26
CA ALA A 24 -3.90 -5.35 10.06
C ALA A 24 -3.58 -6.33 8.92
N GLN A 25 -3.53 -5.81 7.69
CA GLN A 25 -3.26 -6.64 6.54
C GLN A 25 -1.78 -7.00 6.60
N ASN A 26 -1.52 -8.26 6.91
CA ASN A 26 -0.17 -8.79 6.90
C ASN A 26 0.16 -9.23 5.48
N MET A 27 1.40 -9.01 5.07
CA MET A 27 1.91 -9.46 3.78
C MET A 27 3.36 -9.86 3.97
N LYS A 28 3.72 -11.05 3.50
CA LYS A 28 5.10 -11.51 3.52
C LYS A 28 5.56 -11.81 2.11
N VAL A 29 6.77 -11.37 1.80
CA VAL A 29 7.28 -11.35 0.43
C VAL A 29 8.70 -11.90 0.42
N LYS A 30 8.95 -12.90 -0.42
CA LYS A 30 10.30 -13.33 -0.79
C LYS A 30 10.86 -12.44 -1.88
N ILE A 31 12.12 -12.09 -1.74
CA ILE A 31 12.83 -11.17 -2.63
C ILE A 31 13.94 -11.93 -3.36
N TYR A 32 13.93 -11.85 -4.69
CA TYR A 32 14.89 -12.51 -5.56
C TYR A 32 15.60 -11.49 -6.46
N LYS A 33 16.88 -11.69 -6.72
CA LYS A 33 17.55 -11.05 -7.86
C LYS A 33 17.11 -11.74 -9.15
N MET A 34 16.76 -10.96 -10.16
CA MET A 34 16.50 -11.52 -11.49
C MET A 34 17.78 -12.11 -12.07
N ASP A 35 17.70 -13.36 -12.52
CA ASP A 35 18.69 -13.93 -13.42
C ASP A 35 18.55 -13.22 -14.77
N ARG A 36 19.58 -12.48 -15.17
CA ARG A 36 19.56 -11.66 -16.40
C ARG A 36 19.74 -12.46 -17.67
N GLU A 37 20.31 -13.67 -17.58
CA GLU A 37 20.50 -14.52 -18.76
C GLU A 37 19.19 -15.18 -19.16
N ASN A 38 18.47 -15.71 -18.17
CA ASN A 38 17.23 -16.46 -18.39
C ASN A 38 15.96 -15.63 -18.17
N TYR A 39 16.08 -14.39 -17.66
CA TYR A 39 14.94 -13.53 -17.27
C TYR A 39 13.98 -14.21 -16.28
N THR A 40 14.54 -14.96 -15.32
CA THR A 40 13.77 -15.70 -14.31
C THR A 40 14.17 -15.31 -12.88
N LYS A 41 13.53 -15.94 -11.89
CA LYS A 41 13.91 -15.83 -10.47
C LYS A 41 15.29 -16.45 -10.28
N GLY A 42 16.27 -15.64 -9.92
CA GLY A 42 17.61 -16.08 -9.54
C GLY A 42 17.73 -16.30 -8.04
N GLU A 43 18.81 -15.77 -7.46
CA GLU A 43 19.12 -15.91 -6.05
C GLU A 43 18.08 -15.24 -5.13
N CYS A 44 17.61 -15.98 -4.13
CA CYS A 44 16.82 -15.41 -3.03
C CYS A 44 17.73 -14.58 -2.12
N ILE A 45 17.46 -13.29 -2.03
CA ILE A 45 18.23 -12.34 -1.23
C ILE A 45 17.53 -11.93 0.07
N GLY A 46 16.37 -12.53 0.37
CA GLY A 46 15.72 -12.38 1.67
C GLY A 46 14.21 -12.16 1.61
N PHE A 47 13.68 -11.52 2.64
CA PHE A 47 12.25 -11.35 2.86
C PHE A 47 11.91 -9.95 3.34
N VAL A 48 10.71 -9.49 3.00
CA VAL A 48 10.08 -8.31 3.58
C VAL A 48 8.69 -8.70 4.07
N GLU A 49 8.37 -8.29 5.29
CA GLU A 49 7.12 -8.66 5.95
C GLU A 49 6.47 -7.40 6.52
N LEU A 50 5.24 -7.11 6.11
CA LEU A 50 4.38 -6.17 6.78
C LEU A 50 3.55 -6.94 7.82
N ARG A 51 3.74 -6.64 9.10
CA ARG A 51 3.03 -7.28 10.20
C ARG A 51 2.53 -6.24 11.18
N GLU A 52 1.22 -6.19 11.41
CA GLU A 52 0.63 -5.24 12.38
C GLU A 52 1.03 -3.78 12.14
N GLY A 53 1.17 -3.39 10.86
CA GLY A 53 1.61 -2.05 10.46
C GLY A 53 3.12 -1.78 10.61
N LYS A 54 3.92 -2.79 10.98
CA LYS A 54 5.38 -2.73 11.04
C LYS A 54 5.99 -3.42 9.82
N LEU A 55 6.98 -2.78 9.21
CA LEU A 55 7.73 -3.35 8.09
C LEU A 55 9.02 -3.99 8.61
N GLU A 56 9.11 -5.31 8.56
CA GLU A 56 10.33 -6.06 8.84
C GLU A 56 11.09 -6.35 7.54
N ILE A 57 12.36 -5.95 7.48
CA ILE A 57 13.21 -6.09 6.28
C ILE A 57 14.38 -7.02 6.63
N LYS A 58 14.38 -8.22 6.06
CA LYS A 58 15.41 -9.26 6.23
C LYS A 58 16.05 -9.56 4.88
N VAL A 59 16.80 -8.61 4.35
CA VAL A 59 17.47 -8.68 3.03
C VAL A 59 19.00 -8.68 3.20
N THR A 60 19.67 -9.64 2.55
CA THR A 60 21.12 -9.84 2.65
C THR A 60 21.90 -8.86 1.78
N ASP A 61 21.36 -8.49 0.62
CA ASP A 61 21.96 -7.47 -0.25
C ASP A 61 21.85 -6.08 0.40
N PRO A 62 22.98 -5.40 0.69
CA PRO A 62 22.98 -4.14 1.41
C PRO A 62 22.39 -2.99 0.60
N GLU A 63 22.59 -2.94 -0.72
CA GLU A 63 22.08 -1.86 -1.57
C GLU A 63 20.56 -1.95 -1.70
N VAL A 64 20.05 -3.16 -1.91
CA VAL A 64 18.59 -3.40 -1.99
C VAL A 64 17.95 -3.13 -0.64
N ARG A 65 18.57 -3.56 0.47
CA ARG A 65 18.06 -3.30 1.82
C ARG A 65 17.97 -1.81 2.10
N GLU A 66 19.04 -1.05 1.84
CA GLU A 66 19.07 0.38 2.09
C GLU A 66 18.06 1.12 1.22
N PHE A 67 17.88 0.69 -0.03
CA PHE A 67 16.86 1.23 -0.91
C PHE A 67 15.43 0.99 -0.38
N ILE A 68 15.10 -0.24 0.05
CA ILE A 68 13.79 -0.53 0.64
C ILE A 68 13.54 0.35 1.87
N ILE A 69 14.55 0.55 2.72
CA ILE A 69 14.44 1.45 3.88
C ILE A 69 14.16 2.89 3.43
N GLN A 70 14.88 3.40 2.43
CA GLN A 70 14.66 4.75 1.90
C GLN A 70 13.25 4.92 1.33
N GLU A 71 12.78 3.99 0.50
CA GLU A 71 11.43 4.03 -0.06
C GLU A 71 10.34 3.87 1.00
N SER A 72 10.60 3.09 2.07
CA SER A 72 9.65 2.90 3.16
C SER A 72 9.34 4.17 3.97
N ASN A 73 10.21 5.18 3.89
CA ASN A 73 10.00 6.47 4.55
C ASN A 73 9.27 7.50 3.68
N LYS A 74 8.97 7.17 2.42
CA LYS A 74 8.31 8.08 1.48
C LYS A 74 6.80 7.87 1.45
N GLU A 75 6.08 8.96 1.25
CA GLU A 75 4.69 8.92 0.82
C GLU A 75 4.64 8.74 -0.70
N PHE A 76 3.75 7.87 -1.17
CA PHE A 76 3.49 7.72 -2.60
C PHE A 76 2.22 8.46 -2.97
N ARG A 77 2.27 9.24 -4.05
CA ARG A 77 1.10 9.87 -4.65
C ARG A 77 0.78 9.16 -5.96
N THR A 78 -0.46 8.74 -6.12
CA THR A 78 -0.94 8.05 -7.32
C THR A 78 -2.33 8.56 -7.69
N PHE A 79 -2.80 8.25 -8.88
CA PHE A 79 -4.15 8.56 -9.30
C PHE A 79 -5.02 7.30 -9.25
N ARG A 80 -6.23 7.43 -8.68
CA ARG A 80 -7.24 6.37 -8.74
C ARG A 80 -8.45 6.86 -9.51
N GLY A 81 -8.74 6.14 -10.59
CA GLY A 81 -9.86 6.38 -11.47
C GLY A 81 -11.14 5.72 -11.02
N GLN A 82 -12.26 6.36 -11.33
CA GLN A 82 -13.59 5.76 -11.28
C GLN A 82 -14.39 6.21 -12.50
N GLN A 83 -15.19 5.30 -13.05
CA GLN A 83 -16.10 5.63 -14.14
C GLN A 83 -17.37 6.27 -13.56
N LYS A 84 -17.69 7.49 -14.02
CA LYS A 84 -18.92 8.21 -13.70
C LYS A 84 -19.73 8.40 -14.98
N GLY A 85 -20.64 7.46 -15.26
CA GLY A 85 -21.37 7.41 -16.52
C GLY A 85 -20.42 7.21 -17.70
N ASN A 86 -20.38 8.19 -18.62
CA ASN A 86 -19.53 8.15 -19.82
C ASN A 86 -18.16 8.83 -19.64
N ILE A 87 -17.81 9.29 -18.43
CA ILE A 87 -16.56 9.98 -18.16
C ILE A 87 -15.73 9.16 -17.17
N PHE A 88 -14.43 8.99 -17.45
CA PHE A 88 -13.46 8.46 -16.50
C PHE A 88 -12.84 9.62 -15.71
N VAL A 89 -12.95 9.57 -14.38
CA VAL A 89 -12.44 10.63 -13.50
C VAL A 89 -11.40 10.06 -12.58
N GLU A 90 -10.21 10.64 -12.59
CA GLU A 90 -9.10 10.30 -11.70
C GLU A 90 -9.00 11.29 -10.55
N ASN A 91 -8.71 10.79 -9.36
CA ASN A 91 -8.41 11.61 -8.20
C ASN A 91 -7.02 11.25 -7.69
N GLU A 92 -6.25 12.27 -7.30
CA GLU A 92 -4.97 12.05 -6.62
C GLU A 92 -5.26 11.42 -5.24
N VAL A 93 -4.52 10.36 -4.92
CA VAL A 93 -4.58 9.63 -3.67
C VAL A 93 -3.17 9.51 -3.11
N THR A 94 -3.02 9.82 -1.83
CA THR A 94 -1.77 9.60 -1.09
C THR A 94 -1.83 8.25 -0.38
N ILE A 95 -0.88 7.39 -0.66
CA ILE A 95 -0.72 6.08 -0.02
C ILE A 95 0.18 6.25 1.20
N LYS A 96 -0.37 5.97 2.38
CA LYS A 96 0.33 6.12 3.65
C LYS A 96 1.32 4.97 3.88
N PRO A 97 2.46 5.24 4.53
CA PRO A 97 3.39 4.22 4.97
C PRO A 97 2.73 3.14 5.84
N GLY A 98 3.23 1.90 5.73
CA GLY A 98 2.78 0.78 6.56
C GLY A 98 1.49 0.10 6.09
N SER A 99 1.01 0.40 4.88
CA SER A 99 -0.07 -0.33 4.22
C SER A 99 0.48 -1.38 3.25
N VAL A 100 -0.32 -2.42 2.92
CA VAL A 100 0.07 -3.41 1.90
C VAL A 100 0.31 -2.73 0.54
N GLU A 101 -0.51 -1.75 0.20
CA GLU A 101 -0.33 -0.97 -1.03
C GLU A 101 1.01 -0.23 -1.04
N HIS A 102 1.41 0.32 0.10
CA HIS A 102 2.71 0.97 0.25
C HIS A 102 3.85 -0.02 0.03
N LEU A 103 3.77 -1.22 0.61
CA LEU A 103 4.76 -2.28 0.36
C LEU A 103 4.80 -2.68 -1.12
N ARG A 104 3.66 -2.81 -1.79
CA ARG A 104 3.62 -3.11 -3.24
C ARG A 104 4.33 -2.06 -4.07
N LEU A 105 4.11 -0.78 -3.77
CA LEU A 105 4.78 0.33 -4.47
C LEU A 105 6.31 0.32 -4.24
N ILE A 106 6.77 0.01 -3.03
CA ILE A 106 8.21 -0.16 -2.75
C ILE A 106 8.80 -1.30 -3.62
N LEU A 107 8.08 -2.42 -3.74
CA LEU A 107 8.52 -3.57 -4.54
C LEU A 107 8.55 -3.24 -6.04
N GLU A 108 7.60 -2.44 -6.54
CA GLU A 108 7.64 -1.93 -7.91
C GLU A 108 8.88 -1.07 -8.17
N GLU A 109 9.25 -0.19 -7.23
CA GLU A 109 10.47 0.61 -7.34
C GLU A 109 11.73 -0.27 -7.29
N CYS A 110 11.73 -1.34 -6.48
CA CYS A 110 12.82 -2.31 -6.45
C CYS A 110 12.98 -3.03 -7.80
N TRP A 111 11.88 -3.39 -8.46
CA TRP A 111 11.89 -3.95 -9.82
C TRP A 111 12.47 -2.96 -10.83
N LYS A 112 12.02 -1.69 -10.80
CA LYS A 112 12.47 -0.65 -11.72
C LYS A 112 13.97 -0.41 -11.63
N LYS A 113 14.51 -0.30 -10.40
CA LYS A 113 15.91 0.06 -10.15
C LYS A 113 16.86 -1.13 -10.17
N TYR A 114 16.51 -2.22 -9.50
CA TYR A 114 17.42 -3.35 -9.23
C TYR A 114 17.00 -4.65 -9.92
N ARG A 115 15.89 -4.68 -10.68
CA ARG A 115 15.32 -5.90 -11.28
C ARG A 115 15.08 -6.99 -10.24
N ILE A 116 14.50 -6.57 -9.12
CA ILE A 116 14.11 -7.46 -8.03
C ILE A 116 12.75 -8.07 -8.30
N ILE A 117 12.67 -9.40 -8.25
CA ILE A 117 11.42 -10.14 -8.35
C ILE A 117 10.90 -10.41 -6.94
N ALA A 118 9.63 -10.08 -6.72
CA ALA A 118 8.94 -10.23 -5.45
C ALA A 118 7.89 -11.34 -5.55
N GLU A 119 7.85 -12.25 -4.59
CA GLU A 119 6.86 -13.31 -4.49
C GLU A 119 6.12 -13.20 -3.15
N GLU A 120 4.84 -12.86 -3.19
CA GLU A 120 3.97 -12.91 -2.02
C GLU A 120 3.79 -14.36 -1.58
N ILE A 121 4.00 -14.62 -0.29
CA ILE A 121 3.80 -15.93 0.33
C ILE A 121 2.67 -15.83 1.35
N SER A 122 1.69 -16.72 1.23
CA SER A 122 0.65 -16.90 2.25
C SER A 122 1.20 -17.82 3.34
N GLU A 123 1.14 -17.37 4.60
CA GLU A 123 1.38 -18.23 5.78
C GLU A 123 0.12 -18.96 6.19
#